data_AF-A0AAV0KJB1-F1
#
_entry.id   AF-A0AAV0KJB1-F1
#
_cell.length_a   1.000
_cell.length_b   1.000
_cell.length_c   1.000
_cell.angle_alpha   90.00
_cell.angle_beta   90.00
_cell.angle_gamma   90.00
#
_symmetry.space_group_name_H-M   'P 1'
#
loop_
_entity.id
_entity.type
_entity.pdbx_description
1 polymer ?
#
loop_
_entity_poly.entity_id
_entity_poly.type
_entity_poly.pdbx_seq_one_letter_code
_entity_poly.pdbx_strand_id
1 'polypeptide(L)'
;MYHELQDGDQFSDDDEYGGNDIIEINDAVDAFTTDSKILVHQSKAVSWFPKVYEDVCSTAEDLRVSIVFLTFHKHQRLDGKLENDKDGVRIVNQKVMRHAPCSVGIFVDRGLTGFQLPSPELVQNVAMLFFGGPDDREALACCKRIAVHPYVNLTIIRFQSEGQPKNQQVHDRNGEEEEQHISISSHEVDMAIDNVFMEDFCNRCVIELDLYSLILFSSVLMSGS
;
A
#
# COMPACT_ATOMS: atom_id res chain seq x y z
N MET A 1 -9.13 -11.97 73.36
CA MET A 1 -8.67 -12.60 72.10
C MET A 1 -9.88 -13.23 71.45
N TYR A 2 -10.66 -12.43 70.70
CA TYR A 2 -11.55 -12.79 69.59
C TYR A 2 -12.03 -11.44 69.03
N HIS A 3 -11.59 -11.07 67.84
CA HIS A 3 -12.15 -9.95 67.09
C HIS A 3 -12.60 -10.50 65.73
N GLU A 4 -13.89 -10.32 65.48
CA GLU A 4 -14.55 -10.45 64.19
C GLU A 4 -13.97 -9.43 63.22
N LEU A 5 -13.64 -9.88 62.01
CA LEU A 5 -13.75 -9.07 60.80
C LEU A 5 -14.46 -9.95 59.78
N GLN A 6 -15.75 -9.67 59.60
CA GLN A 6 -16.40 -9.83 58.30
C GLN A 6 -15.63 -8.97 57.31
N ASP A 7 -15.22 -9.55 56.20
CA ASP A 7 -15.50 -8.97 54.90
C ASP A 7 -15.45 -10.13 53.89
N GLY A 8 -16.57 -10.26 53.17
CA GLY A 8 -16.71 -11.27 52.14
C GLY A 8 -15.77 -10.94 50.99
N ASP A 9 -14.88 -11.89 50.70
CA ASP A 9 -14.21 -11.96 49.42
C ASP A 9 -15.29 -12.19 48.34
N GLN A 10 -15.86 -11.09 47.85
CA GLN A 10 -16.43 -11.07 46.51
C GLN A 10 -15.28 -11.37 45.57
N PHE A 11 -15.21 -12.62 45.12
CA PHE A 11 -14.61 -12.94 43.84
C PHE A 11 -15.35 -12.08 42.81
N SER A 12 -14.79 -10.90 42.51
CA SER A 12 -15.15 -10.13 41.34
C SER A 12 -14.63 -10.94 40.17
N ASP A 13 -15.50 -11.78 39.60
CA ASP A 13 -15.29 -12.38 38.28
C ASP A 13 -15.39 -11.24 37.24
N ASP A 14 -14.45 -10.30 37.26
CA ASP A 14 -14.25 -9.31 36.20
C ASP A 14 -13.40 -9.94 35.09
N ASP A 15 -13.83 -11.09 34.58
CA ASP A 15 -13.33 -11.66 33.34
C ASP A 15 -14.24 -11.20 32.18
N GLU A 16 -14.37 -9.88 31.98
CA GLU A 16 -14.80 -9.30 30.69
C GLU A 16 -13.59 -9.24 29.73
N TYR A 17 -12.86 -10.35 29.63
CA TYR A 17 -11.69 -10.46 28.76
C TYR A 17 -12.14 -10.97 27.39
N GLY A 18 -12.39 -10.03 26.46
CA GLY A 18 -12.42 -10.32 25.02
C GLY A 18 -13.78 -10.28 24.31
N GLY A 19 -14.82 -9.66 24.91
CA GLY A 19 -16.11 -9.46 24.24
C GLY A 19 -16.18 -8.20 23.37
N ASN A 20 -15.46 -7.14 23.74
CA ASN A 20 -15.66 -5.82 23.15
C ASN A 20 -15.02 -5.68 21.75
N ASP A 21 -13.80 -6.19 21.53
CA ASP A 21 -13.09 -6.03 20.25
C ASP A 21 -13.87 -6.55 19.04
N ILE A 22 -14.57 -7.68 19.20
CA ILE A 22 -15.37 -8.25 18.11
C ILE A 22 -16.56 -7.35 17.78
N ILE A 23 -17.18 -6.75 18.81
CA ILE A 23 -18.29 -5.82 18.63
C ILE A 23 -17.77 -4.55 17.95
N GLU A 24 -16.68 -3.96 18.47
CA GLU A 24 -16.06 -2.76 17.90
C GLU A 24 -15.64 -2.93 16.44
N ILE A 25 -15.05 -4.08 16.09
CA ILE A 25 -14.68 -4.38 14.70
C ILE A 25 -15.92 -4.45 13.80
N ASN A 26 -16.98 -5.13 14.24
CA ASN A 26 -18.20 -5.24 13.46
C ASN A 26 -18.88 -3.88 13.28
N ASP A 27 -18.98 -3.10 14.34
CA ASP A 27 -19.56 -1.75 14.30
C ASP A 27 -18.78 -0.83 13.36
N ALA A 28 -17.44 -0.88 13.40
CA ALA A 28 -16.59 -0.11 12.49
C ALA A 28 -16.76 -0.54 11.03
N VAL A 29 -16.88 -1.84 10.76
CA VAL A 29 -17.11 -2.37 9.40
C VAL A 29 -18.49 -2.00 8.87
N ASP A 30 -19.52 -2.04 9.72
CA ASP A 30 -20.89 -1.68 9.36
C ASP A 30 -21.00 -0.17 9.07
N ALA A 31 -20.35 0.66 9.89
CA ALA A 31 -20.25 2.10 9.64
C ALA A 31 -19.54 2.38 8.32
N PHE A 32 -18.37 1.77 8.08
CA PHE A 32 -17.62 1.91 6.83
C PHE A 32 -18.44 1.48 5.60
N THR A 33 -19.13 0.34 5.67
CA THR A 33 -19.97 -0.18 4.58
C THR A 33 -21.14 0.76 4.31
N THR A 34 -21.74 1.32 5.37
CA THR A 34 -22.85 2.26 5.28
C THR A 34 -22.44 3.56 4.60
N ASP A 35 -21.29 4.11 4.97
CA ASP A 35 -20.79 5.40 4.48
C ASP A 35 -20.19 5.31 3.08
N SER A 36 -19.36 4.29 2.82
CA SER A 36 -18.61 4.15 1.56
C SER A 36 -19.36 3.38 0.47
N LYS A 37 -20.39 2.60 0.83
CA LYS A 37 -21.05 1.59 -0.03
C LYS A 37 -20.12 0.48 -0.52
N ILE A 38 -18.91 0.37 0.03
CA ILE A 38 -17.98 -0.72 -0.25
C ILE A 38 -18.43 -1.92 0.56
N LEU A 39 -18.70 -3.04 -0.12
CA LEU A 39 -19.08 -4.29 0.53
C LEU A 39 -17.86 -4.91 1.20
N VAL A 40 -17.98 -5.19 2.50
CA VAL A 40 -16.94 -5.86 3.29
C VAL A 40 -17.40 -7.28 3.62
N HIS A 41 -16.56 -8.26 3.34
CA HIS A 41 -16.75 -9.65 3.78
C HIS A 41 -15.75 -9.96 4.88
N GLN A 42 -16.24 -10.20 6.10
CA GLN A 42 -15.41 -10.61 7.21
C GLN A 42 -15.33 -12.14 7.31
N SER A 43 -14.13 -12.66 7.53
CA SER A 43 -13.89 -14.09 7.78
C SER A 43 -12.89 -14.26 8.92
N LYS A 44 -13.09 -15.29 9.73
CA LYS A 44 -12.22 -15.64 10.86
C LYS A 44 -11.65 -17.03 10.63
N ALA A 45 -10.32 -17.14 10.62
CA ALA A 45 -9.60 -18.41 10.59
C ALA A 45 -8.74 -18.55 11.85
N VAL A 46 -8.63 -19.77 12.38
CA VAL A 46 -7.79 -20.08 13.54
C VAL A 46 -6.85 -21.21 13.14
N SER A 47 -5.56 -20.90 13.04
CA SER A 47 -4.54 -21.86 12.68
C SER A 47 -3.20 -21.54 13.32
N TRP A 48 -2.30 -22.53 13.31
CA TRP A 48 -0.92 -22.34 13.75
C TRP A 48 -0.16 -21.44 12.78
N PHE A 49 0.66 -20.51 13.29
CA PHE A 49 1.41 -19.55 12.46
C PHE A 49 2.05 -20.14 11.19
N PRO A 50 2.74 -21.31 11.22
CA PRO A 50 3.31 -21.87 10.00
C PRO A 50 2.31 -22.28 8.93
N LYS A 51 1.02 -22.43 9.25
CA LYS A 51 -0.07 -22.86 8.37
C LYS A 51 -1.03 -21.74 7.98
N VAL A 52 -1.06 -20.60 8.67
CA VAL A 52 -1.94 -19.46 8.34
C VAL A 52 -1.85 -19.04 6.87
N TYR A 53 -0.67 -19.18 6.25
CA TYR A 53 -0.51 -18.85 4.82
C TYR A 53 -1.37 -19.75 3.90
N GLU A 54 -1.66 -21.00 4.27
CA GLU A 54 -2.52 -21.91 3.50
C GLU A 54 -3.95 -21.38 3.51
N ASP A 55 -4.45 -20.94 4.67
CA ASP A 55 -5.77 -20.34 4.82
C ASP A 55 -5.89 -19.04 4.01
N VAL A 56 -4.87 -18.17 4.08
CA VAL A 56 -4.85 -16.90 3.34
C VAL A 56 -4.80 -17.14 1.83
N CYS A 57 -3.93 -18.03 1.35
CA CYS A 57 -3.76 -18.26 -0.09
C CYS A 57 -4.97 -18.99 -0.69
N SER A 58 -5.54 -19.97 0.01
CA SER A 58 -6.78 -20.65 -0.43
C SER A 58 -7.95 -19.68 -0.48
N THR A 59 -8.14 -18.85 0.55
CA THR A 59 -9.19 -17.82 0.54
C THR A 59 -8.99 -16.81 -0.60
N ALA A 60 -7.75 -16.40 -0.86
CA ALA A 60 -7.44 -15.50 -1.96
C ALA A 60 -7.77 -16.12 -3.33
N GLU A 61 -7.53 -17.41 -3.50
CA GLU A 61 -7.89 -18.16 -4.70
C GLU A 61 -9.42 -18.30 -4.86
N ASP A 62 -10.11 -18.75 -3.80
CA ASP A 62 -11.55 -18.96 -3.77
C ASP A 62 -12.34 -17.67 -4.07
N LEU A 63 -11.91 -16.56 -3.48
CA LEU A 63 -12.52 -15.24 -3.66
C LEU A 63 -11.96 -14.46 -4.86
N ARG A 64 -10.98 -15.02 -5.59
CA ARG A 64 -10.30 -14.37 -6.73
C ARG A 64 -9.79 -12.97 -6.39
N VAL A 65 -9.14 -12.85 -5.24
CA VAL A 65 -8.62 -11.59 -4.71
C VAL A 65 -7.55 -11.04 -5.65
N SER A 66 -7.60 -9.73 -5.92
CA SER A 66 -6.58 -9.07 -6.75
C SER A 66 -5.31 -8.72 -5.98
N ILE A 67 -5.43 -8.41 -4.68
CA ILE A 67 -4.30 -8.01 -3.82
C ILE A 67 -4.55 -8.43 -2.38
N VAL A 68 -3.52 -8.96 -1.73
CA VAL A 68 -3.52 -9.26 -0.29
C VAL A 68 -2.66 -8.22 0.42
N PHE A 69 -3.23 -7.54 1.41
CA PHE A 69 -2.48 -6.68 2.33
C PHE A 69 -2.16 -7.41 3.62
N LEU A 70 -0.89 -7.40 4.01
CA LEU A 70 -0.42 -7.97 5.27
C LEU A 70 0.15 -6.87 6.15
N THR A 71 -0.08 -6.96 7.46
CA THR A 71 0.57 -6.07 8.42
C THR A 71 2.05 -6.38 8.54
N PHE A 72 2.88 -5.35 8.74
CA PHE A 72 4.29 -5.55 9.00
C PHE A 72 4.54 -6.21 10.36
N HIS A 73 5.47 -7.18 10.39
CA HIS A 73 5.80 -7.97 11.58
C HIS A 73 6.53 -7.19 12.69
N LYS A 74 6.77 -5.89 12.48
CA LYS A 74 7.42 -5.01 13.43
C LYS A 74 6.60 -3.76 13.64
N HIS A 75 6.54 -3.29 14.88
CA HIS A 75 5.85 -2.07 15.24
C HIS A 75 6.84 -1.03 15.77
N GLN A 76 6.52 0.25 15.59
CA GLN A 76 7.34 1.34 16.09
C GLN A 76 6.98 1.61 17.55
N ARG A 77 7.98 1.50 18.43
CA ARG A 77 7.85 1.85 19.85
C ARG A 77 7.79 3.36 20.02
N LEU A 78 7.37 3.80 21.21
CA LEU A 78 7.34 5.22 21.60
C LEU A 78 8.72 5.91 21.52
N ASP A 79 9.81 5.15 21.64
CA ASP A 79 11.19 5.66 21.48
C ASP A 79 11.64 5.76 20.01
N GLY A 80 10.74 5.48 19.07
CA GLY A 80 10.99 5.48 17.63
C GLY A 80 11.72 4.24 17.13
N LYS A 81 12.13 3.31 18.00
CA LYS A 81 12.78 2.05 17.60
C LYS A 81 11.75 1.03 17.16
N LEU A 82 12.18 0.14 16.28
CA LEU A 82 11.34 -0.89 15.70
C LEU A 82 11.53 -2.20 16.48
N GLU A 83 10.45 -2.74 17.05
CA GLU A 83 10.47 -3.96 17.87
C GLU A 83 9.96 -5.17 17.08
N ASN A 84 10.64 -6.30 17.24
CA ASN A 84 10.24 -7.58 16.66
C ASN A 84 9.28 -8.28 17.61
N ASP A 85 7.99 -8.00 17.48
CA ASP A 85 7.03 -8.48 18.47
C ASP A 85 6.48 -9.89 18.10
N LYS A 86 6.60 -10.32 16.83
CA LYS A 86 5.91 -11.52 16.33
C LYS A 86 6.67 -12.27 15.22
N ASP A 87 7.64 -13.12 15.59
CA ASP A 87 8.32 -14.01 14.64
C ASP A 87 7.35 -14.88 13.82
N GLY A 88 6.22 -15.27 14.41
CA GLY A 88 5.14 -15.96 13.72
C GLY A 88 4.58 -15.18 12.54
N VAL A 89 4.32 -13.87 12.69
CA VAL A 89 3.81 -13.00 11.62
C VAL A 89 4.84 -12.86 10.50
N ARG A 90 6.13 -12.75 10.85
CA ARG A 90 7.20 -12.72 9.84
C ARG A 90 7.21 -14.00 8.99
N ILE A 91 7.05 -15.17 9.63
CA ILE A 91 6.97 -16.46 8.93
C ILE A 91 5.75 -16.49 8.01
N VAL A 92 4.58 -16.05 8.50
CA VAL A 92 3.36 -15.96 7.70
C VAL A 92 3.57 -15.07 6.47
N ASN A 93 4.07 -13.83 6.66
CA ASN A 93 4.27 -12.89 5.56
C ASN A 93 5.22 -13.47 4.50
N GLN A 94 6.31 -14.10 4.91
CA GLN A 94 7.25 -14.74 3.97
C GLN A 94 6.61 -15.88 3.18
N LYS A 95 5.76 -16.67 3.82
CA LYS A 95 5.07 -17.75 3.13
C LYS A 95 3.98 -17.23 2.21
N VAL A 96 3.19 -16.24 2.61
CA VAL A 96 2.18 -15.62 1.73
C VAL A 96 2.84 -15.00 0.51
N MET A 97 3.91 -14.20 0.67
CA MET A 97 4.62 -13.61 -0.48
C MET A 97 5.18 -14.64 -1.47
N ARG A 98 5.41 -15.89 -1.05
CA ARG A 98 5.92 -16.96 -1.93
C ARG A 98 4.83 -17.77 -2.62
N HIS A 99 3.62 -17.83 -2.06
CA HIS A 99 2.58 -18.76 -2.50
C HIS A 99 1.26 -18.08 -2.90
N ALA A 100 1.10 -16.78 -2.63
CA ALA A 100 -0.12 -16.07 -2.96
C ALA A 100 -0.38 -16.11 -4.48
N PRO A 101 -1.65 -16.33 -4.90
CA PRO A 101 -2.03 -16.32 -6.31
C PRO A 101 -2.21 -14.90 -6.89
N CYS A 102 -1.82 -13.87 -6.13
CA CYS A 102 -2.05 -12.46 -6.45
C CYS A 102 -0.94 -11.58 -5.87
N SER A 103 -0.99 -10.27 -6.18
CA SER A 103 -0.09 -9.27 -5.61
C SER A 103 -0.16 -9.24 -4.08
N VAL A 104 0.97 -9.00 -3.42
CA VAL A 104 1.05 -8.91 -1.96
C VAL A 104 1.64 -7.57 -1.55
N GLY A 105 0.84 -6.77 -0.84
CA GLY A 105 1.27 -5.53 -0.23
C GLY A 105 1.60 -5.72 1.26
N ILE A 106 2.67 -5.09 1.74
CA ILE A 106 2.98 -5.03 3.17
C ILE A 106 2.62 -3.64 3.70
N PHE A 107 1.63 -3.58 4.58
CA PHE A 107 1.23 -2.36 5.26
C PHE A 107 2.11 -2.13 6.48
N VAL A 108 2.84 -1.00 6.49
CA VAL A 108 3.71 -0.58 7.59
C VAL A 108 3.09 0.66 8.22
N ASP A 109 2.51 0.48 9.40
CA ASP A 109 2.05 1.60 10.21
C ASP A 109 3.16 2.08 11.16
N ARG A 110 3.34 3.40 11.20
CA ARG A 110 4.31 4.11 12.04
C ARG A 110 3.62 5.02 13.07
N GLY A 111 2.30 4.91 13.23
CA GLY A 111 1.51 5.71 14.16
C GLY A 111 1.45 7.20 13.79
N LEU A 112 1.84 7.57 12.56
CA LEU A 112 1.97 8.97 12.15
C LEU A 112 0.63 9.72 12.08
N THR A 113 -0.46 9.00 11.80
CA THR A 113 -1.79 9.57 11.60
C THR A 113 -2.76 9.22 12.72
N GLY A 114 -2.36 8.43 13.72
CA GLY A 114 -3.25 7.97 14.79
C GLY A 114 -4.54 7.30 14.26
N PHE A 115 -4.49 6.66 13.09
CA PHE A 115 -5.64 6.09 12.37
C PHE A 115 -6.75 7.09 12.00
N GLN A 116 -6.43 8.39 11.94
CA GLN A 116 -7.40 9.40 11.52
C GLN A 116 -7.74 9.23 10.04
N LEU A 117 -9.04 9.23 9.73
CA LEU A 117 -9.54 9.19 8.35
C LEU A 117 -9.31 10.56 7.67
N PRO A 118 -8.97 10.61 6.37
CA PRO A 118 -8.84 11.89 5.69
C PRO A 118 -10.17 12.65 5.71
N SER A 119 -10.12 13.94 5.98
CA SER A 119 -11.31 14.80 6.14
C SER A 119 -11.01 16.20 5.58
N PRO A 120 -12.01 17.10 5.46
CA PRO A 120 -11.78 18.48 5.05
C PRO A 120 -10.75 19.20 5.94
N GLU A 121 -10.69 18.83 7.22
CA GLU A 121 -9.80 19.41 8.23
C GLU A 121 -8.44 18.70 8.26
N LEU A 122 -8.35 17.50 7.69
CA LEU A 122 -7.17 16.65 7.69
C LEU A 122 -6.93 16.03 6.31
N VAL A 123 -6.39 16.83 5.40
CA VAL A 123 -5.94 16.36 4.09
C VAL A 123 -4.71 15.48 4.25
N GLN A 124 -4.74 14.27 3.69
CA GLN A 124 -3.61 13.34 3.73
C GLN A 124 -2.77 13.44 2.46
N ASN A 125 -1.46 13.52 2.62
CA ASN A 125 -0.51 13.48 1.51
C ASN A 125 0.08 12.07 1.41
N VAL A 126 -0.17 11.42 0.28
CA VAL A 126 0.34 10.09 -0.04
C VAL A 126 1.42 10.23 -1.10
N ALA A 127 2.55 9.58 -0.90
CA ALA A 127 3.62 9.52 -1.89
C ALA A 127 3.76 8.10 -2.42
N MET A 128 3.82 7.96 -3.74
CA MET A 128 4.18 6.73 -4.41
C MET A 128 5.56 6.87 -5.04
N LEU A 129 6.42 5.88 -4.81
CA LEU A 129 7.72 5.76 -5.47
C LEU A 129 7.56 4.80 -6.65
N PHE A 130 8.00 5.21 -7.83
CA PHE A 130 7.93 4.42 -9.07
C PHE A 130 9.34 4.28 -9.66
N PHE A 131 9.94 3.10 -9.51
CA PHE A 131 11.23 2.69 -10.06
C PHE A 131 11.09 2.02 -11.44
N GLY A 132 9.91 1.48 -11.74
CA GLY A 132 9.59 0.81 -13.00
C GLY A 132 9.45 -0.71 -12.86
N GLY A 133 8.79 -1.33 -13.83
CA GLY A 133 8.50 -2.76 -13.83
C GLY A 133 7.10 -3.14 -13.32
N PRO A 134 6.79 -4.45 -13.33
CA PRO A 134 5.44 -4.95 -13.10
C PRO A 134 4.88 -4.62 -11.72
N ASP A 135 5.67 -4.79 -10.66
CA ASP A 135 5.22 -4.55 -9.28
C ASP A 135 4.85 -3.08 -9.04
N ASP A 136 5.63 -2.16 -9.58
CA ASP A 136 5.36 -0.72 -9.49
C ASP A 136 4.11 -0.32 -10.29
N ARG A 137 3.86 -0.96 -11.43
CA ARG A 137 2.61 -0.74 -12.19
C ARG A 137 1.38 -1.21 -11.39
N GLU A 138 1.47 -2.34 -10.69
CA GLU A 138 0.40 -2.80 -9.80
C GLU A 138 0.21 -1.86 -8.60
N ALA A 139 1.30 -1.41 -7.98
CA ALA A 139 1.26 -0.42 -6.91
C ALA A 139 0.61 0.90 -7.37
N LEU A 140 0.86 1.32 -8.61
CA LEU A 140 0.26 2.53 -9.19
C LEU A 140 -1.23 2.34 -9.45
N ALA A 141 -1.65 1.17 -9.95
CA ALA A 141 -3.06 0.82 -10.08
C ALA A 141 -3.78 0.78 -8.72
N CYS A 142 -3.08 0.39 -7.65
CA CYS A 142 -3.61 0.48 -6.29
C CYS A 142 -3.73 1.94 -5.82
N CYS A 143 -2.70 2.76 -6.03
CA CYS A 143 -2.71 4.18 -5.66
C CYS A 143 -3.82 4.97 -6.36
N LYS A 144 -4.25 4.54 -7.56
CA LYS A 144 -5.42 5.10 -8.23
C LYS A 144 -6.67 5.09 -7.36
N ARG A 145 -6.91 3.98 -6.64
CA ARG A 145 -8.08 3.83 -5.76
C ARG A 145 -7.97 4.74 -4.54
N ILE A 146 -6.76 4.95 -4.03
CA ILE A 146 -6.47 5.85 -2.92
C ILE A 146 -6.72 7.31 -3.34
N ALA A 147 -6.30 7.68 -4.55
CA ALA A 147 -6.47 9.03 -5.10
C ALA A 147 -7.93 9.43 -5.39
N VAL A 148 -8.88 8.48 -5.40
CA VAL A 148 -10.32 8.79 -5.54
C VAL A 148 -10.86 9.51 -4.30
N HIS A 149 -10.20 9.39 -3.15
CA HIS A 149 -10.66 10.02 -1.91
C HIS A 149 -10.46 11.54 -1.98
N PRO A 150 -11.50 12.37 -1.74
CA PRO A 150 -11.46 13.82 -2.00
C PRO A 150 -10.45 14.59 -1.12
N TYR A 151 -10.07 14.01 0.03
CA TYR A 151 -9.12 14.60 0.98
C TYR A 151 -7.76 13.90 0.95
N VAL A 152 -7.40 13.26 -0.17
CA VAL A 152 -6.08 12.65 -0.39
C VAL A 152 -5.37 13.32 -1.55
N ASN A 153 -4.17 13.84 -1.31
CA ASN A 153 -3.26 14.31 -2.34
C ASN A 153 -2.23 13.21 -2.64
N LEU A 154 -2.22 12.70 -3.87
CA LEU A 154 -1.24 11.71 -4.30
C LEU A 154 -0.09 12.39 -5.08
N THR A 155 1.13 12.19 -4.60
CA THR A 155 2.37 12.56 -5.31
C THR A 155 3.05 11.31 -5.85
N ILE A 156 3.42 11.27 -7.13
CA ILE A 156 4.21 10.17 -7.70
C ILE A 156 5.63 10.66 -7.98
N ILE A 157 6.60 9.95 -7.43
CA ILE A 157 8.04 10.21 -7.61
C ILE A 157 8.59 9.11 -8.50
N ARG A 158 8.91 9.46 -9.74
CA ARG A 158 9.48 8.53 -10.72
C ARG A 158 11.00 8.58 -10.70
N PHE A 159 11.63 7.43 -10.53
CA PHE A 159 13.07 7.24 -10.68
C PHE A 159 13.37 6.78 -12.11
N GLN A 160 14.41 7.34 -12.71
CA GLN A 160 14.90 6.92 -14.01
C GLN A 160 16.39 6.61 -13.88
N SER A 161 16.80 5.45 -14.36
CA SER A 161 18.22 5.12 -14.48
C SER A 161 18.82 5.95 -15.61
N GLU A 162 19.90 6.68 -15.35
CA GLU A 162 20.68 7.32 -16.41
C GLU A 162 21.27 6.21 -17.29
N GLY A 163 20.72 6.06 -18.51
CA GLY A 163 21.26 5.13 -19.49
C GLY A 163 22.73 5.42 -19.75
N GLN A 164 23.56 4.37 -19.84
CA GLN A 164 24.92 4.50 -20.34
C GLN A 164 24.90 5.28 -21.66
N PRO A 165 25.82 6.25 -21.88
CA PRO A 165 25.85 7.00 -23.12
C PRO A 165 25.94 6.00 -24.27
N LYS A 166 24.95 6.06 -25.19
CA LYS A 166 25.02 5.34 -26.46
C LYS A 166 26.30 5.82 -27.13
N ASN A 167 27.36 4.99 -27.10
CA ASN A 167 28.57 5.27 -27.86
C ASN A 167 28.13 5.42 -29.31
N GLN A 168 28.06 6.66 -29.79
CA GLN A 168 27.99 6.96 -31.21
C GLN A 168 29.27 6.42 -31.82
N GLN A 169 29.23 5.17 -32.29
CA GLN A 169 30.20 4.70 -33.25
C GLN A 169 30.03 5.59 -34.47
N VAL A 170 30.93 6.57 -34.60
CA VAL A 170 31.20 7.26 -35.85
C VAL A 170 31.73 6.19 -36.80
N HIS A 171 30.82 5.57 -37.55
CA HIS A 171 31.17 4.70 -38.65
C HIS A 171 31.37 5.58 -39.88
N ASP A 172 32.64 5.77 -40.24
CA ASP A 172 33.02 6.30 -41.54
C ASP A 172 32.41 5.44 -42.64
N ARG A 173 31.80 6.13 -43.61
CA ARG A 173 31.03 5.56 -44.72
C ARG A 173 31.86 4.56 -45.52
N ASN A 174 31.34 3.36 -45.72
CA ASN A 174 31.24 2.73 -47.04
C ASN A 174 30.10 1.71 -47.02
N GLY A 175 29.25 1.78 -48.04
CA GLY A 175 27.94 1.14 -48.05
C GLY A 175 27.98 -0.36 -48.28
N GLU A 176 26.94 -1.01 -47.76
CA GLU A 176 26.11 -2.03 -48.40
C GLU A 176 24.83 -2.14 -47.55
N GLU A 177 23.68 -2.34 -48.21
CA GLU A 177 22.36 -2.36 -47.59
C GLU A 177 22.22 -3.59 -46.68
N GLU A 178 22.48 -3.42 -45.37
CA GLU A 178 22.12 -4.40 -44.35
C GLU A 178 20.93 -3.88 -43.55
N GLU A 179 19.83 -4.64 -43.54
CA GLU A 179 18.67 -4.41 -42.68
C GLU A 179 19.14 -4.38 -41.22
N GLN A 180 19.29 -3.17 -40.68
CA GLN A 180 19.74 -2.94 -39.33
C GLN A 180 18.60 -3.33 -38.38
N HIS A 181 18.57 -4.61 -38.01
CA HIS A 181 17.65 -5.16 -37.03
C HIS A 181 17.97 -4.52 -35.68
N ILE A 182 17.27 -3.43 -35.33
CA ILE A 182 17.38 -2.77 -34.02
C ILE A 182 16.85 -3.78 -33.01
N SER A 183 17.74 -4.53 -32.36
CA SER A 183 17.39 -5.35 -31.21
C SER A 183 17.05 -4.38 -30.06
N ILE A 184 15.78 -4.01 -29.95
CA ILE A 184 15.28 -3.25 -28.81
C ILE A 184 15.61 -4.07 -27.58
N SER A 185 16.40 -3.51 -26.68
CA SER A 185 16.73 -4.21 -25.44
C SER A 185 15.44 -4.37 -24.62
N SER A 186 15.29 -5.49 -23.90
CA SER A 186 14.12 -5.71 -23.02
C SER A 186 13.82 -4.49 -22.13
N HIS A 187 14.88 -3.83 -21.67
CA HIS A 187 14.81 -2.62 -20.86
C HIS A 187 14.15 -1.42 -21.57
N GLU A 188 14.41 -1.22 -22.87
CA GLU A 188 13.75 -0.14 -23.64
C GLU A 188 12.25 -0.45 -23.83
N VAL A 189 11.88 -1.73 -23.96
CA VAL A 189 10.46 -2.15 -24.01
C VAL A 189 9.77 -1.91 -22.67
N ASP A 190 10.38 -2.36 -21.56
CA ASP A 190 9.81 -2.19 -20.22
C ASP A 190 9.64 -0.70 -19.86
N MET A 191 10.62 0.13 -20.20
CA MET A 191 10.53 1.58 -20.03
C MET A 191 9.40 2.20 -20.86
N ALA A 192 9.20 1.75 -22.11
CA ALA A 192 8.11 2.20 -22.95
C ALA A 192 6.74 1.82 -22.35
N ILE A 193 6.61 0.60 -21.82
CA ILE A 193 5.41 0.15 -21.12
C ILE A 193 5.15 1.03 -19.88
N ASP A 194 6.18 1.28 -19.08
CA ASP A 194 6.08 2.14 -17.89
C ASP A 194 5.68 3.57 -18.24
N ASN A 195 6.20 4.12 -19.34
CA ASN A 195 5.81 5.43 -19.85
C ASN A 195 4.32 5.49 -20.17
N VAL A 196 3.82 4.53 -20.95
CA VAL A 196 2.41 4.45 -21.34
C VAL A 196 1.52 4.30 -20.09
N PHE A 197 1.94 3.46 -19.14
CA PHE A 197 1.18 3.24 -17.91
C PHE A 197 1.11 4.48 -17.01
N MET A 198 2.23 5.19 -16.86
CA MET A 198 2.30 6.45 -16.13
C MET A 198 1.46 7.55 -16.81
N GLU A 199 1.50 7.63 -18.14
CA GLU A 199 0.71 8.59 -18.90
C GLU A 199 -0.80 8.32 -18.74
N ASP A 200 -1.24 7.07 -18.88
CA ASP A 200 -2.63 6.68 -18.64
C ASP A 200 -3.09 7.03 -17.22
N PHE A 201 -2.22 6.81 -16.22
CA PHE A 201 -2.50 7.18 -14.85
C PHE A 201 -2.71 8.69 -14.71
N CYS A 202 -1.75 9.51 -15.16
CA CYS A 202 -1.83 10.96 -15.04
C CYS A 202 -3.07 11.51 -15.76
N ASN A 203 -3.38 11.02 -16.96
CA ASN A 203 -4.56 11.46 -17.72
C ASN A 203 -5.88 11.18 -17.00
N ARG A 204 -5.93 10.16 -16.14
CA ARG A 204 -7.14 9.77 -15.40
C ARG A 204 -7.19 10.29 -13.97
N CYS A 205 -6.04 10.60 -13.37
CA CYS A 205 -5.89 10.96 -11.96
C CYS A 205 -5.48 12.42 -11.74
N VAL A 206 -5.14 13.18 -12.79
CA VAL A 206 -5.24 14.65 -12.73
C VAL A 206 -6.72 14.97 -12.67
N ILE A 207 -7.25 14.91 -11.45
CA ILE A 207 -8.57 15.42 -11.09
C ILE A 207 -8.55 16.87 -11.53
N GLU A 208 -9.40 17.19 -12.51
CA GLU A 208 -9.89 18.52 -12.90
C GLU A 208 -9.40 19.61 -11.93
N LEU A 209 -8.15 20.05 -12.12
CA LEU A 209 -7.61 21.18 -11.38
C LEU A 209 -8.36 22.36 -11.94
N ASP A 210 -9.38 22.82 -11.23
CA ASP A 210 -10.03 24.10 -11.49
C ASP A 210 -8.94 25.10 -11.86
N LEU A 211 -9.18 25.86 -12.93
CA LEU A 211 -8.22 26.76 -13.59
C LEU A 211 -7.42 27.65 -12.60
N TYR A 212 -7.98 27.88 -11.41
CA TYR A 212 -7.35 28.56 -10.27
C TYR A 212 -6.09 27.89 -9.71
N SER A 213 -6.02 26.56 -9.64
CA SER A 213 -4.86 25.86 -9.06
C SER A 213 -3.66 25.85 -10.03
N LEU A 214 -3.91 25.79 -11.34
CA LEU A 214 -2.89 25.93 -12.39
C LEU A 214 -2.25 27.33 -12.38
N ILE A 215 -3.03 28.38 -12.12
CA ILE A 215 -2.52 29.75 -12.02
C ILE A 215 -1.61 29.90 -10.79
N LEU A 216 -1.95 29.27 -9.66
CA LEU A 216 -1.09 29.31 -8.46
C LEU A 216 0.23 28.57 -8.69
N PHE A 217 0.21 27.38 -9.30
CA PHE A 217 1.43 26.62 -9.60
C PHE A 217 2.37 27.37 -10.57
N SER A 218 1.82 28.01 -11.60
CA SER A 218 2.61 28.84 -12.52
C SER A 218 3.20 30.08 -11.84
N SER A 219 2.46 30.70 -10.91
CA SER A 219 2.91 31.90 -10.19
C SER A 219 4.02 31.60 -9.18
N VAL A 220 3.96 30.43 -8.53
CA VAL A 220 5.01 29.94 -7.61
C VAL A 220 6.29 29.61 -8.37
N LEU A 221 6.20 29.02 -9.57
CA LEU A 221 7.37 28.73 -10.41
C LEU A 221 8.02 30.00 -11.00
N MET A 222 7.22 31.02 -11.35
CA MET A 222 7.75 32.28 -11.90
C MET A 222 8.33 33.24 -10.85
N SER A 223 8.02 33.05 -9.56
CA SER A 223 8.57 33.89 -8.48
C SER A 223 9.84 33.32 -7.84
N GLY A 224 10.28 32.14 -8.28
CA GLY A 224 11.42 31.39 -7.74
C GLY A 224 12.65 31.34 -8.65
N SER A 225 12.88 32.35 -9.48
CA SER A 225 14.11 32.52 -10.29
C SER A 225 14.72 33.89 -10.11
#